data_AF-A0A1Q7WZW9-F1
#
_entry.id   AF-A0A1Q7WZW9-F1
#
_cell.length_a   1.000
_cell.length_b   1.000
_cell.length_c   1.000
_cell.angle_alpha   90.00
_cell.angle_beta   90.00
_cell.angle_gamma   90.00
#
_symmetry.space_group_name_H-M   'P 1'
#
loop_
_entity.id
_entity.type
_entity.pdbx_description
1 polymer ?
#
loop_
_entity_poly.entity_id
_entity_poly.type
_entity_poly.pdbx_seq_one_letter_code
_entity_poly.pdbx_strand_id
1 'polypeptide(L)' 'MAGGISRLVTRGRAIPWLALYQSGKWIYGHGRRAWQNLEPGERERLGGLVRKSKGRRSNLSSKERDELRMLVKKAAIGEG' A
#
# COMPACT_ATOMS: atom_id res chain seq x y z
N MET A 1 -35.40 -14.32 12.33
CA MET A 1 -34.35 -13.42 12.85
C MET A 1 -33.35 -13.14 11.74
N ALA A 2 -33.51 -12.04 11.02
CA ALA A 2 -32.62 -11.65 9.93
C ALA A 2 -31.56 -10.69 10.48
N GLY A 3 -30.34 -11.20 10.70
CA GLY A 3 -29.20 -10.40 11.13
C GLY A 3 -28.67 -9.57 9.97
N GLY A 4 -28.99 -8.27 9.98
CA GLY A 4 -28.65 -7.32 8.93
C GLY A 4 -27.14 -7.15 8.71
N ILE A 5 -26.67 -7.68 7.58
CA ILE A 5 -25.40 -7.36 6.95
C ILE A 5 -25.47 -5.98 6.29
N SER A 6 -25.50 -4.89 7.05
CA SER A 6 -25.32 -3.54 6.47
C SER A 6 -24.97 -2.50 7.52
N ARG A 7 -23.69 -2.39 7.84
CA ARG A 7 -23.10 -1.11 8.23
C ARG A 7 -22.17 -0.63 7.12
N LEU A 8 -22.80 0.02 6.16
CA LEU A 8 -22.47 1.36 5.67
C LEU A 8 -20.98 1.61 5.42
N VAL A 9 -20.63 1.33 4.17
CA VAL A 9 -19.54 1.90 3.40
C VAL A 9 -19.69 3.42 3.37
N THR A 10 -18.97 4.13 4.24
CA THR A 10 -18.74 5.57 4.06
C THR A 10 -17.35 5.97 4.55
N ARG A 11 -16.37 5.97 3.64
CA ARG A 11 -15.34 7.03 3.48
C ARG A 11 -14.24 6.59 2.50
N GLY A 12 -14.29 7.18 1.31
CA GLY A 12 -13.19 7.33 0.35
C GLY A 12 -12.58 6.03 -0.17
N ARG A 13 -13.07 5.51 -1.30
CA ARG A 13 -12.44 4.45 -2.14
C ARG A 13 -11.43 3.63 -1.36
N ALA A 14 -11.93 2.72 -0.52
CA ALA A 14 -11.08 1.81 0.23
C ALA A 14 -10.35 0.94 -0.79
N ILE A 15 -9.16 1.38 -1.23
CA ILE A 15 -8.28 0.53 -2.03
C ILE A 15 -8.13 -0.74 -1.20
N PRO A 16 -8.57 -1.90 -1.71
CA PRO A 16 -8.44 -3.14 -0.98
C PRO A 16 -7.01 -3.24 -0.50
N TRP A 17 -6.79 -3.50 0.80
CA TRP A 17 -5.43 -3.61 1.35
C TRP A 17 -4.56 -4.54 0.50
N LEU A 18 -5.19 -5.62 0.02
CA LEU A 18 -4.61 -6.58 -0.88
C LEU A 18 -4.15 -5.96 -2.21
N ALA A 19 -4.93 -5.06 -2.81
CA ALA A 19 -4.55 -4.36 -4.03
C ALA A 19 -3.34 -3.44 -3.79
N LEU A 20 -3.34 -2.68 -2.68
CA LEU A 20 -2.23 -1.80 -2.32
C LEU A 20 -0.94 -2.58 -2.04
N TYR A 21 -1.06 -3.69 -1.31
CA TYR A 21 0.05 -4.61 -1.06
C TYR A 21 0.58 -5.24 -2.35
N GLN A 22 -0.30 -5.69 -3.23
CA GLN A 22 0.10 -6.26 -4.53
C GLN A 22 0.79 -5.22 -5.41
N SER A 23 0.29 -3.98 -5.46
CA SER A 23 0.97 -2.89 -6.16
C SER A 23 2.36 -2.64 -5.57
N GLY A 24 2.49 -2.54 -4.24
CA GLY A 24 3.79 -2.38 -3.59
C GLY A 24 4.76 -3.53 -3.88
N LYS A 25 4.27 -4.78 -3.86
CA LYS A 25 5.05 -5.97 -4.21
C LYS A 25 5.48 -5.97 -5.68
N TRP A 26 4.59 -5.58 -6.59
CA TRP A 26 4.90 -5.50 -8.02
C TRP A 26 5.91 -4.38 -8.33
N ILE A 27 5.74 -3.21 -7.71
CA ILE A 27 6.69 -2.10 -7.80
C ILE A 27 8.06 -2.54 -7.27
N TYR A 28 8.10 -3.21 -6.11
CA TYR A 28 9.34 -3.72 -5.54
C TYR A 28 10.01 -4.79 -6.42
N GLY A 29 9.24 -5.69 -7.04
CA GLY A 29 9.78 -6.79 -7.83
C GLY A 29 10.12 -6.46 -9.30
N HIS A 30 9.35 -5.58 -9.95
CA HIS A 30 9.41 -5.37 -11.41
C HIS A 30 9.41 -3.90 -11.85
N GLY A 31 9.29 -2.96 -10.91
CA GLY A 31 9.06 -1.56 -11.21
C GLY A 31 10.31 -0.77 -11.61
N ARG A 32 11.12 -1.19 -12.59
CA ARG A 32 12.31 -0.40 -13.00
C ARG A 32 11.96 1.05 -13.38
N ARG A 33 10.77 1.25 -13.98
CA ARG A 33 10.17 2.58 -14.27
C ARG A 33 9.60 3.25 -13.02
N ALA A 34 8.88 2.51 -12.18
CA ALA A 34 8.31 3.02 -10.93
C ALA A 34 9.39 3.43 -9.91
N TRP A 35 10.57 2.82 -9.97
CA TRP A 35 11.73 3.15 -9.17
C TRP A 35 12.33 4.49 -9.57
N GLN A 36 12.18 4.94 -10.82
CA GLN A 36 12.69 6.25 -11.24
C GLN A 36 12.05 7.40 -10.43
N ASN A 37 10.83 7.19 -9.94
CA ASN A 37 10.10 8.15 -9.12
C ASN A 37 10.42 8.04 -7.62
N LEU A 38 11.14 6.99 -7.19
CA LEU A 38 11.48 6.74 -5.79
C LEU A 38 12.98 6.88 -5.58
N GLU A 39 13.36 7.59 -4.52
CA GLU A 39 14.74 7.63 -4.05
C GLU A 39 15.19 6.27 -3.50
N PRO A 40 16.51 5.98 -3.47
CA PRO A 40 17.03 4.71 -2.95
C PRO A 40 16.52 4.36 -1.54
N GLY A 41 16.45 5.35 -0.64
CA GLY A 41 15.93 5.17 0.72
C GLY A 41 14.43 4.86 0.74
N GLU A 42 13.65 5.46 -0.16
CA GLU A 42 12.21 5.20 -0.28
C GLU A 42 11.94 3.79 -0.82
N ARG A 43 12.78 3.28 -1.72
CA ARG A 43 12.71 1.90 -2.23
C ARG A 43 12.98 0.88 -1.12
N GLU A 44 14.00 1.12 -0.31
CA GLU A 44 14.30 0.27 0.84
C GLU A 44 13.15 0.28 1.85
N ARG A 45 12.60 1.47 2.11
CA ARG A 45 11.46 1.64 3.02
C ARG A 45 10.21 0.91 2.52
N LEU A 46 9.90 1.03 1.23
CA LEU A 46 8.80 0.31 0.57
C LEU A 46 8.98 -1.20 0.73
N GLY A 47 10.19 -1.72 0.44
CA GLY A 47 10.52 -3.13 0.62
C GLY A 47 10.35 -3.59 2.08
N GLY A 48 10.81 -2.79 3.04
CA GLY A 48 10.65 -3.04 4.47
C GLY A 48 9.18 -3.14 4.89
N LEU A 49 8.34 -2.20 4.44
CA LEU A 49 6.91 -2.18 4.74
C LEU A 49 6.17 -3.37 4.09
N VAL A 50 6.49 -3.72 2.83
CA VAL A 50 5.93 -4.89 2.15
C VAL A 50 6.33 -6.17 2.90
N ARG A 51 7.60 -6.30 3.30
CA ARG A 51 8.10 -7.46 4.03
C ARG A 51 7.50 -7.57 5.43
N LYS A 52 7.32 -6.45 6.13
CA LYS A 52 6.67 -6.38 7.45
C LYS A 52 5.18 -6.69 7.38
N SER A 53 4.47 -6.17 6.37
CA SER A 53 3.04 -6.43 6.20
C SER A 53 2.73 -7.91 6.03
N LYS A 54 3.53 -8.65 5.24
CA LYS A 54 3.23 -10.05 4.84
C LYS A 54 1.80 -10.21 4.28
N GLY A 55 1.28 -9.17 3.62
CA GLY A 55 -0.09 -9.14 3.09
C GLY A 55 -1.19 -8.86 4.10
N ARG A 56 -0.88 -8.71 5.40
CA ARG A 56 -1.85 -8.38 6.45
C ARG A 56 -1.76 -6.92 6.86
N ARG A 57 -2.91 -6.26 6.95
CA ARG A 57 -3.03 -4.86 7.37
C ARG A 57 -2.64 -4.67 8.84
N SER A 58 -2.99 -5.62 9.69
CA SER A 58 -2.76 -5.59 11.14
C SER A 58 -1.28 -5.67 11.53
N ASN A 59 -0.41 -6.11 10.61
CA ASN A 59 1.05 -6.18 10.85
C ASN A 59 1.74 -4.81 10.70
N LEU A 60 1.02 -3.82 10.16
CA LEU A 60 1.49 -2.45 10.03
C LEU A 60 0.64 -1.53 10.90
N SER A 61 1.30 -0.62 11.61
CA SER A 61 0.65 0.48 12.30
C SER A 61 -0.07 1.40 11.31
N SER A 62 -1.00 2.22 11.79
CA SER A 62 -1.70 3.20 10.95
C SER A 62 -0.73 4.09 10.17
N LYS A 63 0.33 4.58 10.83
CA LYS A 63 1.37 5.41 10.19
C LYS A 63 2.10 4.67 9.07
N GLU A 64 2.47 3.41 9.31
CA GLU A 64 3.16 2.58 8.32
C GLU A 64 2.27 2.23 7.11
N ARG A 65 0.96 2.12 7.33
CA ARG A 65 0.01 1.90 6.25
C ARG A 65 -0.15 3.12 5.37
N ASP A 66 -0.20 4.31 5.97
CA ASP A 66 -0.20 5.58 5.23
C ASP A 66 1.12 5.79 4.48
N GLU A 67 2.25 5.45 5.11
CA GLU A 67 3.57 5.49 4.48
C GLU A 67 3.64 4.55 3.27
N LEU A 68 3.17 3.31 3.40
CA LEU A 68 3.10 2.35 2.29
C LEU A 68 2.22 2.89 1.15
N ARG A 69 1.09 3.53 1.48
CA ARG A 69 0.21 4.15 0.48
C ARG A 69 0.89 5.30 -0.26
N MET A 70 1.59 6.17 0.45
CA MET A 70 2.31 7.29 -0.15
C MET A 70 3.41 6.81 -1.09
N LEU A 71 4.24 5.85 -0.64
CA LEU A 71 5.32 5.28 -1.45
C LEU A 71 4.78 4.59 -2.72
N VAL A 72 3.70 3.82 -2.59
CA VAL A 72 3.05 3.19 -3.76
C VAL A 72 2.49 4.23 -4.72
N LYS A 73 1.89 5.31 -4.21
CA LYS A 73 1.35 6.40 -5.05
C LYS A 73 2.47 7.13 -5.79
N LYS A 74 3.53 7.52 -5.08
CA LYS A 74 4.71 8.18 -5.66
C LYS A 74 5.37 7.31 -6.74
N ALA A 75 5.53 6.02 -6.47
CA ALA A 75 6.06 5.07 -7.43
C ALA A 75 5.17 4.88 -8.68
N ALA A 76 3.85 4.85 -8.50
CA ALA A 76 2.90 4.60 -9.59
C ALA A 76 2.64 5.83 -10.47
N ILE A 77 2.60 7.02 -9.88
CA ILE A 77 2.12 8.25 -10.53
C ILE A 77 3.25 9.28 -10.73
N GLY A 78 4.32 9.20 -9.95
CA GLY A 78 5.42 10.19 -9.98
C GLY A 78 5.15 11.46 -9.16
N GLU A 79 3.97 11.59 -8.55
CA GLU A 79 3.65 12.70 -7.66
C GLU A 79 3.82 12.30 -6.19
N GLY A 80 4.76 12.98 -5.52
CA GLY A 80 4.97 12.99 -4.07
C GLY A 80 4.76 14.39 -3.54
#